data_AF-A0AAX2DPJ9-F1
#
_entry.id   AF-A0AAX2DPJ9-F1
#
_cell.length_a   1.000
_cell.length_b   1.000
_cell.length_c   1.000
_cell.angle_alpha   90.00
_cell.angle_beta   90.00
_cell.angle_gamma   90.00
#
_symmetry.space_group_name_H-M   'P 1'
#
loop_
_entity.id
_entity.type
_entity.pdbx_description
1 polymer ?
#
loop_
_entity_poly.entity_id
_entity_poly.type
_entity_poly.pdbx_seq_one_letter_code
_entity_poly.pdbx_strand_id
1 'polypeptide(L)'
;MGKLPEKLRGICGSLLIALGVTQLYSFVSVMVGYFSAEENNFVIVWNYWVILLFGLGLFIIGISFIRKEQLWLISLIVVLCFTLFQGFSVYYYQIRVLAEIKKNAPFEWSGTLLFITGLLILILLLIAPKIPIREVKADQSWKTKWRYTAGFFSLIGAVTSVYAAITIFKQLHSDSIKEGYLFTMPLDAYFACFMAIVFTIVTLLSWRKVSFLLIGILMGAAFILFTNYLSVTNWIDFAKDNLSITFGSNERQVFGMQFLMGASAFISSIFAYIAKK
;
A
#
# COMPACT_ATOMS: atom_id res chain seq x y z
N MET A 1 14.80 19.34 23.18
CA MET A 1 13.83 18.35 22.66
C MET A 1 14.32 16.95 23.04
N GLY A 2 13.44 16.08 23.56
CA GLY A 2 13.81 14.71 23.92
C GLY A 2 14.17 13.86 22.69
N LYS A 3 15.00 12.84 22.87
CA LYS A 3 15.34 11.88 21.79
C LYS A 3 14.13 11.00 21.47
N LEU A 4 13.86 10.78 20.18
CA LEU A 4 12.81 9.90 19.69
C LEU A 4 13.18 8.43 20.01
N PRO A 5 12.33 7.69 20.74
CA PRO A 5 12.59 6.29 21.05
C PRO A 5 12.81 5.46 19.77
N GLU A 6 13.79 4.55 19.79
CA GLU A 6 14.22 3.81 18.60
C GLU A 6 13.08 3.02 17.94
N LYS A 7 12.21 2.40 18.75
CA LYS A 7 11.04 1.67 18.25
C LYS A 7 10.04 2.60 17.53
N LEU A 8 9.75 3.77 18.08
CA LEU A 8 8.86 4.75 17.42
C LEU A 8 9.50 5.32 16.16
N ARG A 9 10.81 5.60 16.18
CA ARG A 9 11.55 5.99 14.98
C ARG A 9 11.42 4.95 13.88
N GLY A 10 11.58 3.67 14.23
CA GLY A 10 11.42 2.55 13.32
C GLY A 10 10.01 2.44 12.74
N ILE A 11 8.97 2.60 13.58
CA ILE A 11 7.57 2.61 13.14
C ILE A 11 7.31 3.79 12.19
N CYS A 12 7.70 5.01 12.56
CA CYS A 12 7.54 6.18 11.72
C CYS A 12 8.23 6.00 10.36
N GLY A 13 9.50 5.57 10.35
CA GLY A 13 10.22 5.34 9.09
C GLY A 13 9.60 4.23 8.24
N SER A 14 9.06 3.18 8.86
CA SER A 14 8.31 2.12 8.18
C SER A 14 7.01 2.65 7.55
N LEU A 15 6.28 3.54 8.23
CA LEU A 15 5.09 4.19 7.70
C LEU A 15 5.42 5.16 6.54
N LEU A 16 6.56 5.85 6.58
CA LEU A 16 7.04 6.64 5.44
C LEU A 16 7.34 5.76 4.23
N ILE A 17 7.97 4.60 4.45
CA ILE A 17 8.19 3.60 3.38
C ILE A 17 6.85 3.12 2.83
N ALA A 18 5.86 2.87 3.68
CA ALA A 18 4.53 2.44 3.25
C ALA A 18 3.89 3.48 2.30
N LEU A 19 3.88 4.77 2.68
CA LEU A 19 3.40 5.83 1.81
C LEU A 19 4.20 5.89 0.49
N GLY A 20 5.53 5.78 0.57
CA GLY A 20 6.41 5.80 -0.59
C GLY A 20 6.11 4.65 -1.57
N VAL A 21 5.96 3.43 -1.06
CA VAL A 21 5.60 2.23 -1.85
C VAL A 21 4.25 2.42 -2.52
N THR A 22 3.24 2.95 -1.81
CA THR A 22 1.93 3.23 -2.41
C THR A 22 2.03 4.22 -3.56
N GLN A 23 2.76 5.33 -3.39
CA GLN A 23 2.94 6.31 -4.47
C GLN A 23 3.71 5.74 -5.66
N LEU A 24 4.76 4.95 -5.41
CA LEU A 24 5.52 4.30 -6.47
C LEU A 24 4.65 3.33 -7.27
N TYR A 25 3.80 2.55 -6.58
CA TYR A 25 2.82 1.69 -7.25
C TYR A 25 1.85 2.52 -8.11
N SER A 26 1.28 3.61 -7.58
CA SER A 26 0.40 4.49 -8.35
C SER A 26 1.09 5.06 -9.58
N PHE A 27 2.36 5.48 -9.47
CA PHE A 27 3.14 5.95 -10.62
C PHE A 27 3.35 4.85 -11.66
N VAL A 28 3.77 3.65 -11.24
CA VAL A 28 3.95 2.51 -12.15
C VAL A 28 2.63 2.14 -12.83
N SER A 29 1.51 2.16 -12.11
CA SER A 29 0.17 1.92 -12.66
C SER A 29 -0.18 2.91 -13.77
N VAL A 30 0.13 4.20 -13.57
CA VAL A 30 -0.10 5.23 -14.59
C VAL A 30 0.82 5.03 -15.79
N MET A 31 2.09 4.70 -15.58
CA MET A 31 3.03 4.45 -16.67
C MET A 31 2.61 3.24 -17.52
N VAL A 32 2.20 2.14 -16.89
CA VAL A 32 1.66 0.98 -17.60
C VAL A 32 0.42 1.37 -18.40
N GLY A 33 -0.49 2.15 -17.82
CA GLY A 33 -1.66 2.69 -18.53
C GLY A 33 -1.28 3.55 -19.75
N TYR A 34 -0.31 4.46 -19.59
CA TYR A 34 0.18 5.31 -20.67
C TYR A 34 0.77 4.51 -21.83
N PHE A 35 1.62 3.52 -21.55
CA PHE A 35 2.25 2.69 -22.59
C PHE A 35 1.30 1.65 -23.20
N SER A 36 0.18 1.35 -22.55
CA SER A 36 -0.81 0.38 -23.04
C SER A 36 -1.98 1.04 -23.78
N ALA A 37 -2.09 2.37 -23.74
CA ALA A 37 -3.13 3.10 -24.45
C ALA A 37 -2.82 3.19 -25.95
N GLU A 38 -3.87 3.17 -26.78
CA GLU A 38 -3.75 3.51 -28.21
C GLU A 38 -3.11 4.90 -28.39
N GLU A 39 -2.29 5.06 -29.44
CA GLU A 39 -1.54 6.30 -29.70
C GLU A 39 -2.45 7.54 -29.58
N ASN A 40 -2.03 8.51 -28.76
CA ASN A 40 -2.66 9.80 -28.47
C ASN A 40 -3.87 9.83 -27.50
N ASN A 41 -4.28 8.72 -26.87
CA ASN A 41 -5.42 8.73 -25.95
C ASN A 41 -5.07 8.99 -24.46
N PHE A 42 -3.80 8.95 -24.06
CA PHE A 42 -3.38 9.18 -22.69
C PHE A 42 -2.31 10.27 -22.59
N VAL A 43 -2.60 11.36 -21.88
CA VAL A 43 -1.65 12.46 -21.65
C VAL A 43 -1.11 12.38 -20.22
N ILE A 44 0.21 12.27 -20.09
CA ILE A 44 0.87 12.36 -18.77
C ILE A 44 0.79 13.81 -18.29
N VAL A 45 0.10 14.01 -17.18
CA VAL A 45 -0.04 15.32 -16.51
C VAL A 45 1.04 15.47 -15.42
N TRP A 46 1.34 16.72 -15.05
CA TRP A 46 2.40 17.08 -14.10
C TRP A 46 2.28 16.38 -12.73
N ASN A 47 1.05 16.07 -12.29
CA ASN A 47 0.78 15.46 -10.99
C ASN A 47 1.43 14.06 -10.85
N TYR A 48 1.56 13.30 -11.94
CA TYR A 48 2.20 11.97 -11.91
C TYR A 48 3.70 12.06 -11.60
N TRP A 49 4.39 13.09 -12.08
CA TRP A 49 5.79 13.33 -11.74
C TRP A 49 5.97 13.69 -10.26
N VAL A 50 5.00 14.41 -9.70
CA VAL A 50 5.00 14.74 -8.27
C VAL A 50 4.74 13.51 -7.41
N ILE A 51 3.88 12.58 -7.86
CA ILE A 51 3.69 11.26 -7.24
C ILE A 51 5.01 10.48 -7.22
N LEU A 52 5.76 10.42 -8.34
CA LEU A 52 7.08 9.78 -8.37
C LEU A 52 8.05 10.42 -7.38
N LEU A 53 8.13 11.75 -7.35
CA LEU A 53 9.02 12.49 -6.47
C LEU A 53 8.70 12.22 -4.99
N PHE A 54 7.43 12.24 -4.60
CA PHE A 54 7.03 11.87 -3.25
C PHE A 54 7.26 10.38 -2.96
N GLY A 55 7.01 9.50 -3.91
CA GLY A 55 7.26 8.07 -3.78
C GLY A 55 8.72 7.75 -3.45
N LEU A 56 9.64 8.28 -4.25
CA LEU A 56 11.08 8.13 -4.01
C LEU A 56 11.52 8.85 -2.73
N GLY A 57 11.07 10.09 -2.53
CA GLY A 57 11.43 10.90 -1.38
C GLY A 57 11.04 10.25 -0.04
N LEU A 58 9.78 9.82 0.09
CA LEU A 58 9.26 9.15 1.29
C LEU A 58 9.95 7.80 1.54
N PHE A 59 10.21 7.04 0.47
CA PHE A 59 10.92 5.77 0.59
C PHE A 59 12.36 5.95 1.10
N ILE A 60 13.13 6.85 0.47
CA ILE A 60 14.53 7.13 0.84
C ILE A 60 14.62 7.74 2.24
N ILE A 61 13.76 8.69 2.57
CA ILE A 61 13.70 9.32 3.89
C ILE A 61 13.29 8.30 4.94
N GLY A 62 12.30 7.44 4.66
CA GLY A 62 11.89 6.38 5.58
C GLY A 62 13.03 5.42 5.92
N ILE A 63 13.79 4.95 4.93
CA ILE A 63 14.99 4.11 5.15
C ILE A 63 16.02 4.85 6.00
N SER A 64 16.30 6.10 5.64
CA SER A 64 17.33 6.89 6.30
C SER A 64 16.93 7.25 7.74
N PHE A 65 15.64 7.50 7.97
CA PHE A 65 15.08 7.85 9.28
C PHE A 65 15.09 6.67 10.24
N ILE A 66 14.89 5.43 9.77
CA ILE A 66 15.08 4.21 10.58
C ILE A 66 16.51 4.18 11.15
N ARG A 67 17.52 4.58 10.35
CA ARG A 67 18.95 4.52 10.70
C ARG A 67 19.44 5.71 11.52
N LYS A 68 18.97 6.93 11.22
CA LYS A 68 19.50 8.18 11.79
C LYS A 68 18.36 9.11 12.24
N GLU A 69 18.37 9.48 13.51
CA GLU A 69 17.36 10.37 14.11
C GLU A 69 17.42 11.82 13.60
N GLN A 70 18.60 12.29 13.15
CA GLN A 70 18.82 13.66 12.67
C GLN A 70 17.90 14.08 11.51
N LEU A 71 17.25 13.12 10.84
CA LEU A 71 16.34 13.36 9.73
C LEU A 71 14.87 13.58 10.18
N TRP A 72 14.60 13.71 11.48
CA TRP A 72 13.25 13.94 12.00
C TRP A 72 12.60 15.19 11.39
N LEU A 73 13.31 16.33 11.40
CA LEU A 73 12.79 17.59 10.87
C LEU A 73 12.49 17.49 9.36
N ILE A 74 13.39 16.86 8.60
CA ILE A 74 13.22 16.63 7.16
C ILE A 74 12.01 15.73 6.92
N SER A 75 11.86 14.66 7.70
CA SER A 75 10.71 13.75 7.62
C SER A 75 9.39 14.48 7.86
N LEU A 76 9.36 15.38 8.85
CA LEU A 76 8.19 16.19 9.17
C LEU A 76 7.81 17.12 8.01
N ILE A 77 8.79 17.84 7.45
CA ILE A 77 8.56 18.74 6.30
C ILE A 77 8.05 17.96 5.09
N VAL A 78 8.67 16.83 4.77
CA VAL A 78 8.27 16.03 3.60
C VAL A 78 6.88 15.43 3.78
N VAL A 79 6.53 14.91 4.96
CA VAL A 79 5.18 14.43 5.25
C VAL A 79 4.15 15.56 5.18
N LEU A 80 4.48 16.76 5.67
CA LEU A 80 3.60 17.92 5.55
C LEU A 80 3.34 18.26 4.09
N CYS A 81 4.39 18.40 3.27
CA CYS A 81 4.25 18.68 1.84
C CYS A 81 3.46 17.59 1.12
N PHE A 82 3.75 16.31 1.43
CA PHE A 82 3.00 15.17 0.89
C PHE A 82 1.52 15.24 1.25
N THR A 83 1.20 15.52 2.52
CA THR A 83 -0.17 15.58 3.01
C THR A 83 -0.93 16.73 2.36
N LEU A 84 -0.32 17.91 2.24
CA LEU A 84 -0.92 19.05 1.53
C LEU A 84 -1.16 18.71 0.04
N PHE A 85 -0.20 18.04 -0.61
CA PHE A 85 -0.35 17.59 -1.98
C PHE A 85 -1.49 16.58 -2.14
N GLN A 86 -1.60 15.58 -1.26
CA GLN A 86 -2.70 14.61 -1.31
C GLN A 86 -4.06 15.29 -1.08
N GLY A 87 -4.15 16.22 -0.13
CA GLY A 87 -5.37 16.99 0.11
C GLY A 87 -5.77 17.83 -1.10
N PHE A 88 -4.80 18.50 -1.74
CA PHE A 88 -5.03 19.20 -3.00
C PHE A 88 -5.47 18.25 -4.11
N SER A 89 -4.81 17.10 -4.27
CA SER A 89 -5.10 16.11 -5.31
C SER A 89 -6.52 15.57 -5.19
N VAL A 90 -6.94 15.17 -3.98
CA VAL A 90 -8.30 14.70 -3.69
C VAL A 90 -9.32 15.79 -3.99
N TYR A 91 -9.06 17.03 -3.56
CA TYR A 91 -10.00 18.12 -3.82
C TYR A 91 -10.14 18.40 -5.33
N TYR A 92 -9.01 18.60 -6.02
CA TYR A 92 -8.99 19.09 -7.39
C TYR A 92 -9.39 18.03 -8.41
N TYR A 93 -8.89 16.81 -8.29
CA TYR A 93 -9.09 15.75 -9.28
C TYR A 93 -10.31 14.88 -8.99
N GLN A 94 -10.90 14.97 -7.80
CA GLN A 94 -11.98 14.08 -7.41
C GLN A 94 -13.20 14.80 -6.85
N ILE A 95 -13.08 15.51 -5.73
CA ILE A 95 -14.25 16.19 -5.11
C ILE A 95 -14.86 17.20 -6.07
N ARG A 96 -14.03 18.07 -6.66
CA ARG A 96 -14.46 19.07 -7.64
C ARG A 96 -15.11 18.43 -8.86
N VAL A 97 -14.46 17.42 -9.43
CA VAL A 97 -14.93 16.72 -10.64
C VAL A 97 -16.27 16.03 -10.39
N LEU A 98 -16.41 15.32 -9.26
CA LEU A 98 -17.66 14.65 -8.89
C LEU A 98 -18.79 15.64 -8.61
N ALA A 99 -18.49 16.80 -8.03
CA ALA A 99 -19.46 17.88 -7.83
C ALA A 99 -19.97 18.45 -9.17
N GLU A 100 -19.12 18.51 -10.19
CA GLU A 100 -19.49 18.97 -11.55
C GLU A 100 -20.31 17.91 -12.32
N ILE A 101 -20.01 16.62 -12.16
CA ILE A 101 -20.60 15.54 -12.96
C ILE A 101 -22.08 15.22 -12.60
N LYS A 102 -22.61 15.69 -11.46
CA LYS A 102 -24.01 15.47 -11.00
C LYS A 102 -24.54 14.02 -11.07
N LYS A 103 -23.66 13.03 -11.26
CA LYS A 103 -23.98 11.60 -11.21
C LYS A 103 -23.30 11.01 -9.98
N ASN A 104 -23.93 10.01 -9.37
CA ASN A 104 -23.39 9.24 -8.25
C ASN A 104 -22.25 8.31 -8.72
N ALA A 105 -21.22 8.86 -9.39
CA ALA A 105 -20.07 8.09 -9.82
C ALA A 105 -19.27 7.60 -8.58
N PRO A 106 -18.65 6.41 -8.65
CA PRO A 106 -17.89 5.86 -7.52
C PRO A 106 -16.78 6.79 -7.05
N PHE A 107 -16.65 6.93 -5.74
CA PHE A 107 -15.56 7.68 -5.12
C PHE A 107 -14.32 6.77 -5.01
N GLU A 108 -13.20 7.20 -5.59
CA GLU A 108 -11.87 6.60 -5.44
C GLU A 108 -11.28 6.95 -4.06
N TRP A 109 -11.12 5.99 -3.17
CA TRP A 109 -10.77 6.29 -1.78
C TRP A 109 -9.27 6.37 -1.51
N SER A 110 -8.40 5.95 -2.44
CA SER A 110 -6.96 5.86 -2.20
C SER A 110 -6.34 7.20 -1.83
N GLY A 111 -6.66 8.28 -2.56
CA GLY A 111 -6.15 9.62 -2.29
C GLY A 111 -6.58 10.14 -0.91
N THR A 112 -7.84 9.96 -0.56
CA THR A 112 -8.38 10.38 0.75
C THR A 112 -7.74 9.60 1.89
N LEU A 113 -7.58 8.29 1.74
CA LEU A 113 -6.94 7.46 2.74
C LEU A 113 -5.44 7.78 2.87
N LEU A 114 -4.76 8.15 1.78
CA LEU A 114 -3.37 8.62 1.82
C LEU A 114 -3.24 9.96 2.54
N PHE A 115 -4.18 10.89 2.30
CA PHE A 115 -4.26 12.15 3.03
C PHE A 115 -4.44 11.93 4.54
N ILE A 116 -5.41 11.11 4.93
CA ILE A 116 -5.66 10.77 6.34
C ILE A 116 -4.43 10.10 6.97
N THR A 117 -3.82 9.14 6.27
CA THR A 117 -2.62 8.44 6.76
C THR A 117 -1.45 9.40 6.91
N GLY A 118 -1.26 10.32 5.95
CA GLY A 118 -0.26 11.39 6.03
C GLY A 118 -0.45 12.29 7.25
N LEU A 119 -1.69 12.72 7.52
CA LEU A 119 -2.03 13.48 8.72
C LEU A 119 -1.71 12.71 10.01
N LEU A 120 -2.07 11.43 10.09
CA LEU A 120 -1.79 10.60 11.26
C LEU A 120 -0.28 10.44 11.49
N ILE A 121 0.51 10.26 10.43
CA ILE A 121 1.97 10.19 10.53
C ILE A 121 2.57 11.54 10.94
N LEU A 122 2.04 12.65 10.44
CA LEU A 122 2.47 14.00 10.83
C LEU A 122 2.24 14.23 12.33
N ILE A 123 1.05 13.90 12.83
CA ILE A 123 0.69 13.97 14.25
C ILE A 123 1.62 13.07 15.07
N LEU A 124 1.86 11.84 14.61
CA LEU A 124 2.76 10.91 15.27
C LEU A 124 4.19 11.47 15.36
N LEU A 125 4.73 12.05 14.28
CA LEU A 125 6.07 12.66 14.28
C LEU A 125 6.17 13.86 15.23
N LEU A 126 5.09 14.63 15.42
CA LEU A 126 5.04 15.78 16.33
C LEU A 126 4.99 15.35 17.81
N ILE A 127 4.26 14.27 18.11
CA ILE A 127 4.02 13.83 19.49
C ILE A 127 5.11 12.84 19.95
N ALA A 128 5.65 12.00 19.06
CA ALA A 128 6.54 10.91 19.44
C ALA A 128 7.80 11.31 20.24
N PRO A 129 8.48 12.45 19.98
CA PRO A 129 9.59 12.92 20.81
C PRO A 129 9.20 13.27 22.26
N LYS A 130 7.90 13.43 22.54
CA LYS A 130 7.35 13.77 23.86
C LYS A 130 6.89 12.53 24.63
N ILE A 131 6.93 11.34 24.04
CA ILE A 131 6.46 10.10 24.66
C ILE A 131 7.64 9.42 25.38
N PRO A 132 7.68 9.41 26.72
CA PRO A 132 8.68 8.63 27.45
C PRO A 132 8.32 7.14 27.36
N ILE A 133 8.97 6.40 26.46
CA ILE A 133 8.84 4.95 26.44
C ILE A 133 9.73 4.38 27.55
N ARG A 134 9.10 3.87 28.61
CA ARG A 134 9.79 3.00 29.56
C ARG A 134 10.00 1.65 28.89
N GLU A 135 11.25 1.28 28.63
CA GLU A 135 11.57 -0.08 28.21
C GLU A 135 11.19 -1.05 29.33
N VAL A 136 10.22 -1.93 29.04
CA VAL A 136 9.82 -2.98 29.96
C VAL A 136 10.95 -4.02 30.01
N LYS A 137 11.67 -4.07 31.13
CA LYS A 137 12.77 -5.02 31.42
C LYS A 137 12.29 -6.47 31.65
N ALA A 138 11.00 -6.75 31.54
CA ALA A 138 10.45 -8.10 31.73
C ALA A 138 10.88 -9.06 30.62
N ASP A 139 10.75 -10.38 30.88
CA ASP A 139 11.01 -11.42 29.89
C ASP A 139 10.18 -11.16 28.61
N GLN A 140 10.89 -11.01 27.48
CA GLN A 140 10.31 -10.72 26.18
C GLN A 140 10.13 -11.98 25.32
N SER A 141 10.16 -13.18 25.92
CA SER A 141 9.91 -14.46 25.25
C SER A 141 8.60 -14.48 24.46
N TRP A 142 7.58 -13.76 24.92
CA TRP A 142 6.29 -13.58 24.23
C TRP A 142 6.41 -12.87 22.86
N LYS A 143 7.41 -12.00 22.66
CA LYS A 143 7.66 -11.34 21.34
C LYS A 143 8.08 -12.34 20.27
N THR A 144 8.68 -13.46 20.66
CA THR A 144 9.05 -14.55 19.74
C THR A 144 7.81 -15.21 19.14
N LYS A 145 6.73 -15.35 19.91
CA LYS A 145 5.45 -15.89 19.41
C LYS A 145 4.89 -14.99 18.30
N TRP A 146 4.79 -13.69 18.55
CA TRP A 146 4.33 -12.72 17.55
C TRP A 146 5.20 -12.69 16.30
N ARG A 147 6.51 -12.87 16.47
CA ARG A 147 7.43 -12.96 15.34
C ARG A 147 7.09 -14.15 14.43
N TYR A 148 6.83 -15.32 15.01
CA TYR A 148 6.44 -16.50 14.23
C TYR A 148 5.05 -16.36 13.64
N THR A 149 4.11 -15.73 14.35
CA THR A 149 2.80 -15.40 13.79
C THR A 149 2.92 -14.49 12.55
N ALA A 150 3.79 -13.48 12.59
CA ALA A 150 4.08 -12.65 11.42
C ALA A 150 4.64 -13.48 10.25
N GLY A 151 5.55 -14.43 10.54
CA GLY A 151 6.07 -15.38 9.56
C GLY A 151 4.98 -16.26 8.94
N PHE A 152 4.08 -16.78 9.76
CA PHE A 152 2.96 -17.63 9.30
C PHE A 152 1.99 -16.88 8.38
N PHE A 153 1.57 -15.67 8.75
CA PHE A 153 0.72 -14.86 7.86
C PHE A 153 1.46 -14.44 6.59
N SER A 154 2.77 -14.24 6.66
CA SER A 154 3.58 -13.99 5.45
C SER A 154 3.61 -15.21 4.54
N LEU A 155 3.66 -16.43 5.08
CA LEU A 155 3.60 -17.65 4.29
C LEU A 155 2.26 -17.80 3.57
N ILE A 156 1.14 -17.54 4.27
CA ILE A 156 -0.20 -17.51 3.66
C ILE A 156 -0.24 -16.47 2.54
N GLY A 157 0.29 -15.27 2.80
CA GLY A 157 0.44 -14.20 1.82
C GLY A 157 1.25 -14.64 0.59
N ALA A 158 2.37 -15.35 0.76
CA ALA A 158 3.19 -15.87 -0.33
C ALA A 158 2.41 -16.85 -1.21
N VAL A 159 1.75 -17.85 -0.60
CA VAL A 159 0.96 -18.86 -1.32
C VAL A 159 -0.17 -18.19 -2.10
N THR A 160 -0.87 -17.25 -1.47
CA THR A 160 -1.98 -16.51 -2.10
C THR A 160 -1.47 -15.65 -3.25
N SER A 161 -0.29 -15.02 -3.11
CA SER A 161 0.31 -14.18 -4.16
C SER A 161 0.73 -14.99 -5.38
N VAL A 162 1.33 -16.17 -5.17
CA VAL A 162 1.69 -17.09 -6.27
C VAL A 162 0.42 -17.56 -6.98
N TYR A 163 -0.60 -17.95 -6.22
CA TYR A 163 -1.86 -18.42 -6.79
C TYR A 163 -2.60 -17.31 -7.57
N ALA A 164 -2.62 -16.08 -7.05
CA ALA A 164 -3.15 -14.92 -7.75
C ALA A 164 -2.41 -14.65 -9.06
N ALA A 165 -1.07 -14.62 -9.04
CA ALA A 165 -0.26 -14.43 -10.24
C ALA A 165 -0.55 -15.48 -11.33
N ILE A 166 -0.57 -16.77 -10.95
CA ILE A 166 -0.89 -17.87 -11.88
C ILE A 166 -2.29 -17.68 -12.48
N THR A 167 -3.28 -17.34 -11.65
CA THR A 167 -4.67 -17.16 -12.10
C THR A 167 -4.79 -16.01 -13.09
N ILE A 168 -4.14 -14.88 -12.81
CA ILE A 168 -4.15 -13.72 -13.70
C ILE A 168 -3.41 -14.04 -15.01
N PHE A 169 -2.21 -14.64 -14.96
CA PHE A 169 -1.46 -14.99 -16.17
C PHE A 169 -2.18 -16.00 -17.06
N LYS A 170 -2.77 -17.05 -16.48
CA LYS A 170 -3.57 -18.02 -17.24
C LYS A 170 -4.70 -17.35 -17.99
N GLN A 171 -5.33 -16.36 -17.36
CA GLN A 171 -6.42 -15.63 -17.99
C GLN A 171 -5.96 -14.70 -19.11
N LEU A 172 -4.87 -13.96 -18.88
CA LEU A 172 -4.31 -13.04 -19.88
C LEU A 172 -3.87 -13.76 -21.17
N HIS A 173 -3.64 -15.08 -21.09
CA HIS A 173 -3.29 -15.94 -22.24
C HIS A 173 -4.44 -16.86 -22.67
N SER A 174 -5.66 -16.67 -22.17
CA SER A 174 -6.84 -17.45 -22.57
C SER A 174 -7.54 -16.77 -23.75
N ASP A 175 -7.78 -17.53 -24.83
CA ASP A 175 -8.50 -17.04 -26.03
C ASP A 175 -10.03 -16.94 -25.82
N SER A 176 -10.53 -17.19 -24.61
CA SER A 176 -11.97 -17.26 -24.33
C SER A 176 -12.55 -15.88 -23.96
N ILE A 177 -13.38 -15.32 -24.84
CA ILE A 177 -14.09 -14.03 -24.67
C ILE A 177 -15.02 -14.03 -23.43
N LYS A 178 -15.45 -15.21 -22.96
CA LYS A 178 -16.36 -15.35 -21.80
C LYS A 178 -15.70 -15.12 -20.44
N GLU A 179 -14.39 -14.99 -20.40
CA GLU A 179 -13.60 -14.84 -19.17
C GLU A 179 -12.90 -13.47 -19.07
N GLY A 180 -13.31 -12.49 -19.88
CA GLY A 180 -12.72 -11.16 -19.89
C GLY A 180 -12.83 -10.48 -18.52
N TYR A 181 -11.70 -10.32 -17.84
CA TYR A 181 -11.58 -9.37 -16.73
C TYR A 181 -11.73 -7.95 -17.28
N LEU A 182 -12.62 -7.15 -16.68
CA LEU A 182 -12.78 -5.75 -17.07
C LEU A 182 -11.78 -4.84 -16.35
N PHE A 183 -11.36 -5.21 -15.13
CA PHE A 183 -10.55 -4.40 -14.23
C PHE A 183 -9.16 -5.00 -13.95
N THR A 184 -8.97 -6.31 -14.11
CA THR A 184 -7.67 -6.95 -13.84
C THR A 184 -6.69 -6.64 -14.96
N MET A 185 -5.52 -6.11 -14.61
CA MET A 185 -4.46 -5.74 -15.54
C MET A 185 -3.22 -6.64 -15.41
N PRO A 186 -2.34 -6.71 -16.44
CA PRO A 186 -1.05 -7.40 -16.33
C PRO A 186 -0.20 -6.93 -15.14
N LEU A 187 -0.30 -5.66 -14.77
CA LEU A 187 0.39 -5.11 -13.61
C LEU A 187 0.01 -5.81 -12.30
N ASP A 188 -1.24 -6.26 -12.14
CA ASP A 188 -1.69 -6.98 -10.95
C ASP A 188 -0.95 -8.32 -10.80
N ALA A 189 -0.66 -8.99 -11.93
CA ALA A 189 0.11 -10.23 -11.95
C ALA A 189 1.57 -9.98 -11.53
N TYR A 190 2.21 -8.96 -12.11
CA TYR A 190 3.57 -8.57 -11.75
C TYR A 190 3.69 -8.14 -10.29
N PHE A 191 2.69 -7.40 -9.79
CA PHE A 191 2.63 -7.01 -8.39
C PHE A 191 2.45 -8.22 -7.47
N ALA A 192 1.62 -9.20 -7.85
CA ALA A 192 1.50 -10.46 -7.11
C ALA A 192 2.81 -11.25 -7.09
N CYS A 193 3.56 -11.31 -8.20
CA CYS A 193 4.91 -11.90 -8.21
C CYS A 193 5.88 -11.17 -7.27
N PHE A 194 5.91 -9.84 -7.31
CA PHE A 194 6.71 -9.03 -6.39
C PHE A 194 6.35 -9.33 -4.93
N MET A 195 5.06 -9.39 -4.61
CA MET A 195 4.58 -9.70 -3.26
C MET A 195 4.95 -11.11 -2.81
N ALA A 196 4.91 -12.11 -3.71
CA ALA A 196 5.37 -13.47 -3.39
C ALA A 196 6.84 -13.49 -2.94
N ILE A 197 7.71 -12.72 -3.60
CA ILE A 197 9.12 -12.57 -3.22
C ILE A 197 9.24 -11.90 -1.84
N VAL A 198 8.56 -10.76 -1.64
CA VAL A 198 8.60 -10.02 -0.36
C VAL A 198 8.10 -10.89 0.79
N PHE A 199 6.97 -11.56 0.63
CA PHE A 199 6.42 -12.45 1.64
C PHE A 199 7.34 -13.61 1.96
N THR A 200 7.97 -14.23 0.96
CA THR A 200 8.94 -15.31 1.16
C THR A 200 10.13 -14.82 1.99
N ILE A 201 10.67 -13.63 1.68
CA ILE A 201 11.76 -13.03 2.45
C ILE A 201 11.32 -12.78 3.90
N VAL A 202 10.12 -12.25 4.13
CA VAL A 202 9.61 -12.00 5.49
C VAL A 202 9.41 -13.30 6.25
N THR A 203 8.85 -14.34 5.62
CA THR A 203 8.71 -15.68 6.21
C THR A 203 10.07 -16.21 6.68
N LEU A 204 11.08 -16.17 5.81
CA LEU A 204 12.44 -16.65 6.15
C LEU A 204 13.09 -15.82 7.26
N LEU A 205 12.96 -14.49 7.20
CA LEU A 205 13.55 -13.61 8.20
C LEU A 205 12.85 -13.66 9.54
N SER A 206 11.55 -13.94 9.58
CA SER A 206 10.76 -14.05 10.82
C SER A 206 11.36 -15.05 11.82
N TRP A 207 12.11 -16.06 11.34
CA TRP A 207 12.80 -17.00 12.23
C TRP A 207 13.96 -16.37 13.01
N ARG A 208 14.60 -15.33 12.45
CA ARG A 208 15.80 -14.70 12.99
C ARG A 208 15.55 -13.29 13.51
N LYS A 209 14.99 -12.41 12.68
CA LYS A 209 14.83 -10.98 12.99
C LYS A 209 13.70 -10.33 12.18
N VAL A 210 13.11 -9.29 12.76
CA VAL A 210 12.14 -8.44 12.08
C VAL A 210 12.81 -7.18 11.52
N SER A 211 12.43 -6.78 10.31
CA SER A 211 12.95 -5.60 9.61
C SER A 211 11.86 -4.54 9.43
N PHE A 212 12.06 -3.34 9.96
CA PHE A 212 11.15 -2.20 9.74
C PHE A 212 11.00 -1.84 8.25
N LEU A 213 12.04 -2.05 7.43
CA LEU A 213 11.96 -1.87 5.98
C LEU A 213 10.87 -2.76 5.36
N LEU A 214 10.90 -4.05 5.69
CA LEU A 214 9.98 -5.03 5.11
C LEU A 214 8.56 -4.84 5.65
N ILE A 215 8.42 -4.42 6.92
CA ILE A 215 7.12 -4.03 7.46
C ILE A 215 6.55 -2.86 6.65
N GLY A 216 7.36 -1.85 6.32
CA GLY A 216 6.91 -0.70 5.54
C GLY A 216 6.43 -1.10 4.15
N ILE A 217 7.17 -1.97 3.46
CA ILE A 217 6.78 -2.51 2.15
C ILE A 217 5.46 -3.28 2.24
N LEU A 218 5.32 -4.19 3.21
CA LEU A 218 4.09 -4.95 3.41
C LEU A 218 2.90 -4.05 3.76
N MET A 219 3.10 -3.02 4.58
CA MET A 219 2.04 -2.09 4.95
C MET A 219 1.59 -1.24 3.74
N GLY A 220 2.53 -0.78 2.91
CA GLY A 220 2.21 -0.10 1.65
C GLY A 220 1.44 -1.02 0.69
N ALA A 221 1.88 -2.27 0.56
CA ALA A 221 1.19 -3.27 -0.25
C ALA A 221 -0.22 -3.59 0.26
N ALA A 222 -0.39 -3.74 1.58
CA ALA A 222 -1.70 -3.92 2.18
C ALA A 222 -2.64 -2.76 1.86
N PHE A 223 -2.13 -1.53 1.96
CA PHE A 223 -2.88 -0.33 1.60
C PHE A 223 -3.34 -0.37 0.15
N ILE A 224 -2.42 -0.63 -0.80
CA ILE A 224 -2.74 -0.75 -2.24
C ILE A 224 -3.82 -1.80 -2.49
N LEU A 225 -3.65 -3.00 -1.93
CA LEU A 225 -4.55 -4.12 -2.16
C LEU A 225 -5.96 -3.87 -1.59
N PHE A 226 -6.05 -3.25 -0.41
CA PHE A 226 -7.33 -2.89 0.18
C PHE A 226 -8.03 -1.76 -0.57
N THR A 227 -7.28 -0.74 -1.02
CA THR A 227 -7.88 0.35 -1.81
C THR A 227 -8.34 -0.14 -3.17
N ASN A 228 -7.59 -1.01 -3.82
CA ASN A 228 -7.99 -1.62 -5.10
C ASN A 228 -9.25 -2.47 -4.92
N TYR A 229 -9.30 -3.31 -3.87
CA TYR A 229 -10.47 -4.11 -3.57
C TYR A 229 -11.72 -3.25 -3.33
N LEU A 230 -11.61 -2.18 -2.52
CA LEU A 230 -12.71 -1.27 -2.23
C LEU A 230 -13.17 -0.53 -3.50
N SER A 231 -12.23 -0.01 -4.28
CA SER A 231 -12.50 0.72 -5.52
C SER A 231 -13.25 -0.17 -6.51
N VAL A 232 -12.73 -1.37 -6.76
CA VAL A 232 -13.34 -2.29 -7.72
C VAL A 232 -14.71 -2.78 -7.26
N THR A 233 -14.90 -3.04 -5.97
CA THR A 233 -16.22 -3.41 -5.44
C THR A 233 -17.25 -2.30 -5.72
N ASN A 234 -16.90 -1.04 -5.45
CA ASN A 234 -17.78 0.09 -5.72
C ASN A 234 -18.08 0.27 -7.21
N TRP A 235 -17.08 0.04 -8.07
CA TRP A 235 -17.24 0.11 -9.53
C TRP A 235 -18.11 -1.03 -10.07
N ILE A 236 -17.96 -2.25 -9.53
CA ILE A 236 -18.78 -3.41 -9.89
C ILE A 236 -20.25 -3.14 -9.53
N ASP A 237 -20.51 -2.66 -8.31
CA ASP A 237 -21.87 -2.36 -7.86
C ASP A 237 -22.48 -1.23 -8.70
N PHE A 238 -21.72 -0.16 -8.98
CA PHE A 238 -22.17 0.92 -9.83
C PHE A 238 -22.51 0.46 -11.26
N ALA A 239 -21.65 -0.36 -11.88
CA ALA A 239 -21.88 -0.85 -13.25
C ALA A 239 -23.04 -1.85 -13.32
N LYS A 240 -23.25 -2.65 -12.28
CA LYS A 240 -24.43 -3.52 -12.18
C LYS A 240 -25.71 -2.70 -12.08
N ASP A 241 -25.76 -1.75 -11.15
CA ASP A 241 -26.98 -1.01 -10.82
C ASP A 241 -27.34 0.05 -11.86
N ASN A 242 -26.36 0.64 -12.55
CA ASN A 242 -26.58 1.75 -13.48
C ASN A 242 -26.35 1.40 -14.96
N LEU A 243 -25.59 0.35 -15.27
CA LEU A 243 -25.21 -0.01 -16.64
C LEU A 243 -25.67 -1.42 -17.06
N SER A 244 -26.30 -2.19 -16.16
CA SER A 244 -26.73 -3.58 -16.39
C SER A 244 -25.60 -4.52 -16.87
N ILE A 245 -24.34 -4.19 -16.54
CA ILE A 245 -23.19 -5.03 -16.86
C ILE A 245 -23.06 -6.10 -15.77
N THR A 246 -23.06 -7.37 -16.19
CA THR A 246 -22.86 -8.51 -15.29
C THR A 246 -21.41 -8.99 -15.38
N PHE A 247 -20.71 -8.95 -14.25
CA PHE A 247 -19.31 -9.36 -14.16
C PHE A 247 -19.18 -10.88 -14.05
N GLY A 248 -18.15 -11.44 -14.68
CA GLY A 248 -17.81 -12.86 -14.58
C GLY A 248 -17.40 -13.26 -13.16
N SER A 249 -17.70 -14.50 -12.77
CA SER A 249 -17.33 -15.06 -11.45
C SER A 249 -15.82 -15.01 -11.19
N ASN A 250 -15.01 -15.11 -12.25
CA ASN A 250 -13.56 -15.14 -12.15
C ASN A 250 -13.01 -13.81 -11.60
N GLU A 251 -13.63 -12.66 -11.94
CA GLU A 251 -13.14 -11.33 -11.56
C GLU A 251 -13.17 -11.14 -10.05
N ARG A 252 -14.28 -11.57 -9.44
CA ARG A 252 -14.44 -11.57 -7.99
C ARG A 252 -13.41 -12.47 -7.29
N GLN A 253 -13.00 -13.56 -7.93
CA GLN A 253 -11.97 -14.45 -7.38
C GLN A 253 -10.62 -13.74 -7.31
N VAL A 254 -10.21 -13.01 -8.36
CA VAL A 254 -8.94 -12.25 -8.36
C VAL A 254 -8.93 -11.19 -7.28
N PHE A 255 -9.99 -10.39 -7.17
CA PHE A 255 -10.08 -9.36 -6.14
C PHE A 255 -10.17 -9.95 -4.72
N GLY A 256 -10.85 -11.10 -4.55
CA GLY A 256 -10.84 -11.85 -3.30
C GLY A 256 -9.43 -12.32 -2.90
N MET A 257 -8.62 -12.78 -3.86
CA MET A 257 -7.23 -13.14 -3.61
C MET A 257 -6.37 -11.92 -3.25
N GLN A 258 -6.55 -10.79 -3.95
CA GLN A 258 -5.88 -9.52 -3.61
C GLN A 258 -6.23 -9.06 -2.19
N PHE A 259 -7.49 -9.19 -1.76
CA PHE A 259 -7.91 -8.90 -0.39
C PHE A 259 -7.20 -9.80 0.63
N LEU A 260 -7.14 -11.11 0.39
CA LEU A 260 -6.43 -12.06 1.26
C LEU A 260 -4.92 -11.78 1.34
N MET A 261 -4.31 -11.41 0.21
CA MET A 261 -2.92 -10.93 0.19
C MET A 261 -2.75 -9.67 1.05
N GLY A 262 -3.66 -8.69 0.91
CA GLY A 262 -3.64 -7.45 1.68
C GLY A 262 -3.81 -7.69 3.18
N ALA A 263 -4.76 -8.54 3.57
CA ALA A 263 -4.97 -8.96 4.95
C ALA A 263 -3.75 -9.66 5.54
N SER A 264 -3.13 -10.57 4.78
CA SER A 264 -1.91 -11.26 5.18
C SER A 264 -0.74 -10.29 5.39
N ALA A 265 -0.56 -9.32 4.49
CA ALA A 265 0.45 -8.28 4.61
C ALA A 265 0.21 -7.39 5.84
N PHE A 266 -1.02 -6.95 6.07
CA PHE A 266 -1.40 -6.10 7.18
C PHE A 266 -1.19 -6.80 8.54
N ILE A 267 -1.74 -8.00 8.70
CA ILE A 267 -1.66 -8.78 9.94
C ILE A 267 -0.20 -9.15 10.24
N SER A 268 0.54 -9.61 9.23
CA SER A 268 1.98 -9.86 9.36
C SER A 268 2.73 -8.62 9.86
N SER A 269 2.43 -7.46 9.28
CA SER A 269 3.06 -6.19 9.64
C SER A 269 2.78 -5.77 11.09
N ILE A 270 1.54 -5.93 11.56
CA ILE A 270 1.16 -5.64 12.95
C ILE A 270 1.94 -6.54 13.91
N PHE A 271 1.93 -7.85 13.68
CA PHE A 271 2.65 -8.78 14.56
C PHE A 271 4.17 -8.56 14.52
N ALA A 272 4.71 -8.18 13.36
CA ALA A 272 6.10 -7.79 13.21
C ALA A 272 6.43 -6.52 14.02
N TYR A 273 5.56 -5.50 14.02
CA TYR A 273 5.74 -4.31 14.86
C TYR A 273 5.71 -4.64 16.37
N ILE A 274 4.81 -5.53 16.79
CA ILE A 274 4.70 -5.98 18.18
C ILE A 274 5.97 -6.75 18.58
N ALA A 275 6.41 -7.68 17.73
CA ALA A 275 7.58 -8.53 17.94
C ALA A 275 8.90 -7.76 17.93
N LYS A 276 8.97 -6.62 17.24
CA LYS A 276 10.17 -5.79 17.18
C LYS A 276 10.49 -5.26 18.58
N LYS A 277 11.73 -5.55 19.01
CA LYS A 277 12.23 -5.14 20.33
C LYS A 277 12.31 -3.64 20.42
#